data_AF-A0A1Y1MI85-F1
#
_entry.id   AF-A0A1Y1MI85-F1
#
_cell.length_a   1.000
_cell.length_b   1.000
_cell.length_c   1.000
_cell.angle_alpha   90.00
_cell.angle_beta   90.00
_cell.angle_gamma   90.00
#
_symmetry.space_group_name_H-M   'P 1'
#
loop_
_entity.id
_entity.type
_entity.pdbx_description
1 polymer ?
#
loop_
_entity_poly.entity_id
_entity_poly.type
_entity_poly.pdbx_seq_one_letter_code
_entity_poly.pdbx_strand_id
1 'polypeptide(L)'
;MDEYKSLNFYDILCRLLPELKTCDAKSFSSDIVPTLKTVISISHTPLSGAYNYYQVVEMANLADVTKIGEDQRRISPDDICNIQYSSGTTGKPKGICLNHLQMVNNGYYIGKTLELNTENHRLCVQVPLFHVFGMVVCIMPSFHFGGTLVLPSPMYSPTSNLMAIEQERCNVIFGTPTMYHDLINLQSECNRTINLSKALIGAAAWSPKLLYNMKEVLKIKHIVAAYGATETTAIVFLSMMDCDKLETKTVGKIGECIEAKVVDTNGQTLPFGAPGELCIRGYVTMADYWGEPDKTKEVMDSQRWLKTGLVTLKRKRIFTQICRDRFILHEDGSGEVVGRLKDVVIRG
;
A
#
# COMPACT_ATOMS: atom_id res chain seq x y z
N MET A 1 -1.60 22.09 3.72
CA MET A 1 -0.64 22.24 4.84
C MET A 1 0.73 22.40 4.24
N ASP A 2 1.32 23.60 4.30
CA ASP A 2 2.72 23.81 3.89
C ASP A 2 3.70 23.54 5.03
N GLU A 3 3.17 23.28 6.23
CA GLU A 3 3.93 23.00 7.44
C GLU A 3 3.55 21.64 8.01
N TYR A 4 4.56 20.90 8.46
CA TYR A 4 4.38 19.66 9.22
C TYR A 4 5.45 19.57 10.31
N LYS A 5 5.00 19.52 11.57
CA LYS A 5 5.89 19.64 12.74
C LYS A 5 6.73 20.92 12.62
N SER A 6 8.06 20.80 12.57
CA SER A 6 8.99 21.92 12.39
C SER A 6 9.38 22.18 10.93
N LEU A 7 8.84 21.42 9.98
CA LEU A 7 9.17 21.56 8.56
C LEU A 7 8.20 22.53 7.90
N ASN A 8 8.74 23.52 7.21
CA ASN A 8 7.99 24.34 6.24
C ASN A 8 8.46 23.93 4.84
N PHE A 9 7.60 23.22 4.10
CA PHE A 9 7.95 22.64 2.80
C PHE A 9 8.18 23.71 1.74
N TYR A 10 7.44 24.82 1.79
CA TYR A 10 7.62 25.92 0.85
C TYR A 10 8.97 26.62 1.07
N ASP A 11 9.37 26.85 2.32
CA ASP A 11 10.69 27.40 2.63
C ASP A 11 11.83 26.47 2.20
N ILE A 12 11.67 25.16 2.39
CA ILE A 12 12.64 24.18 1.89
C ILE A 12 12.73 24.27 0.37
N LEU A 13 11.60 24.35 -0.33
CA LEU A 13 11.56 24.49 -1.78
C LEU A 13 12.22 25.79 -2.23
N CYS A 14 11.95 26.92 -1.56
CA CYS A 14 12.56 28.21 -1.88
C CYS A 14 14.07 28.26 -1.58
N ARG A 15 14.59 27.44 -0.66
CA ARG A 15 16.05 27.31 -0.47
C ARG A 15 16.71 26.58 -1.64
N LEU A 16 16.00 25.65 -2.25
CA LEU A 16 16.45 24.90 -3.42
C LEU A 16 16.24 25.67 -4.73
N LEU A 17 15.16 26.45 -4.79
CA LEU A 17 14.67 27.19 -5.96
C LEU A 17 14.35 28.64 -5.55
N PRO A 18 15.36 29.50 -5.32
CA PRO A 18 15.18 30.87 -4.83
C PRO A 18 14.25 31.73 -5.70
N GLU A 19 14.21 31.46 -7.00
CA GLU A 19 13.37 32.12 -8.00
C GLU A 19 11.87 32.10 -7.64
N LEU A 20 11.40 31.07 -6.91
CA LEU A 20 10.00 30.95 -6.48
C LEU A 20 9.53 32.13 -5.64
N LYS A 21 10.42 32.79 -4.89
CA LYS A 21 10.05 33.93 -4.06
C LYS A 21 9.73 35.20 -4.84
N THR A 22 10.11 35.24 -6.12
CA THR A 22 10.15 36.48 -6.91
C THR A 22 9.36 36.38 -8.22
N CYS A 23 9.01 35.18 -8.67
CA CYS A 23 8.30 35.00 -9.93
C CYS A 23 6.78 34.82 -9.73
N ASP A 24 6.03 35.07 -10.79
CA ASP A 24 4.65 34.65 -10.89
C ASP A 24 4.57 33.14 -11.19
N ALA A 25 3.51 32.48 -10.73
CA ALA A 25 3.32 31.04 -10.94
C ALA A 25 3.29 30.63 -12.43
N LYS A 26 2.83 31.54 -13.32
CA LYS A 26 2.78 31.34 -14.78
C LYS A 26 4.13 31.40 -15.47
N SER A 27 5.10 32.11 -14.88
CA SER A 27 6.40 32.39 -15.47
C SER A 27 7.55 31.68 -14.74
N PHE A 28 7.24 30.79 -13.81
CA PHE A 28 8.24 30.01 -13.09
C PHE A 28 9.11 29.19 -14.07
N SER A 29 10.43 29.32 -13.89
CA SER A 29 11.43 28.53 -14.59
C SER A 29 12.66 28.39 -13.71
N SER A 30 13.33 27.25 -13.81
CA SER A 30 14.52 26.94 -13.02
C SER A 30 15.58 26.30 -13.89
N ASP A 31 16.81 26.78 -13.79
CA ASP A 31 17.96 26.15 -14.47
C ASP A 31 18.42 24.86 -13.76
N ILE A 32 18.15 24.75 -12.45
CA ILE A 32 18.54 23.58 -11.64
C ILE A 32 17.60 22.40 -11.93
N VAL A 33 16.31 22.67 -12.12
CA VAL A 33 15.28 21.67 -12.43
C VAL A 33 14.48 22.09 -13.67
N PRO A 34 15.08 22.05 -14.88
CA PRO A 34 14.49 22.62 -16.09
C PRO A 34 13.18 21.94 -16.54
N THR A 35 12.93 20.72 -16.05
CA THR A 35 11.69 19.97 -16.27
C THR A 35 10.53 20.42 -15.39
N LEU A 36 10.79 21.12 -14.27
CA LEU A 36 9.73 21.64 -13.40
C LEU A 36 9.13 22.89 -14.03
N LYS A 37 7.84 22.82 -14.39
CA LYS A 37 7.11 23.93 -15.04
C LYS A 37 6.09 24.60 -14.14
N THR A 38 5.61 23.91 -13.11
CA THR A 38 4.48 24.37 -12.31
C THR A 38 4.62 23.85 -10.89
N VAL A 39 4.45 24.74 -9.93
CA VAL A 39 4.32 24.39 -8.51
C VAL A 39 2.87 24.65 -8.11
N ILE A 40 2.22 23.65 -7.54
CA ILE A 40 0.86 23.77 -6.98
C ILE A 40 0.97 23.54 -5.48
N SER A 41 0.56 24.52 -4.69
CA SER A 41 0.52 24.43 -3.22
C SER A 41 -0.92 24.19 -2.74
N ILE A 42 -1.08 23.21 -1.85
CA ILE A 42 -2.32 22.94 -1.14
C ILE A 42 -2.28 23.72 0.19
N SER A 43 -2.46 25.03 0.08
CA SER A 43 -2.44 25.98 1.20
C SER A 43 -3.71 26.81 1.26
N HIS A 44 -4.05 27.31 2.45
CA HIS A 44 -5.09 28.33 2.60
C HIS A 44 -4.58 29.72 2.23
N THR A 45 -3.27 29.93 2.24
CA THR A 45 -2.63 31.19 1.88
C THR A 45 -1.93 31.06 0.52
N PRO A 46 -2.13 32.01 -0.41
CA PRO A 46 -1.35 32.05 -1.65
C PRO A 46 0.16 32.15 -1.36
N LEU A 47 0.96 31.43 -2.14
CA LEU A 47 2.42 31.44 -2.06
C LEU A 47 2.99 31.97 -3.37
N SER A 48 4.08 32.73 -3.30
CA SER A 48 4.76 33.26 -4.48
C SER A 48 5.28 32.12 -5.38
N GLY A 49 5.33 32.35 -6.69
CA GLY A 49 5.79 31.34 -7.65
C GLY A 49 4.97 30.05 -7.75
N ALA A 50 3.87 29.91 -7.00
CA ALA A 50 3.05 28.69 -6.96
C ALA A 50 1.56 29.01 -7.20
N TYR A 51 0.89 28.10 -7.92
CA TYR A 51 -0.56 28.12 -8.00
C TYR A 51 -1.16 27.61 -6.69
N ASN A 52 -2.25 28.24 -6.24
CA ASN A 52 -3.03 27.68 -5.15
C ASN A 52 -3.93 26.55 -5.68
N TYR A 53 -3.94 25.40 -5.00
CA TYR A 53 -4.73 24.23 -5.39
C TYR A 53 -6.21 24.55 -5.60
N TYR A 54 -6.83 25.34 -4.71
CA TYR A 54 -8.25 25.66 -4.82
C TYR A 54 -8.56 26.53 -6.04
N GLN A 55 -7.63 27.41 -6.43
CA GLN A 55 -7.75 28.17 -7.68
C GLN A 55 -7.61 27.27 -8.90
N VAL A 56 -6.69 26.30 -8.89
CA VAL A 56 -6.51 25.35 -10.00
C VAL A 56 -7.77 24.53 -10.25
N VAL A 57 -8.47 24.11 -9.18
CA VAL A 57 -9.74 23.38 -9.29
C VAL A 57 -10.82 24.20 -10.02
N GLU A 58 -10.83 25.53 -9.83
CA GLU A 58 -11.78 26.43 -10.48
C GLU A 58 -11.41 26.79 -11.93
N MET A 59 -10.18 26.52 -12.37
CA MET A 59 -9.72 26.84 -13.73
C MET A 59 -10.29 25.90 -14.81
N ALA A 60 -10.83 24.75 -14.41
CA ALA A 60 -11.34 23.75 -15.33
C ALA A 60 -12.53 24.27 -16.13
N ASN A 61 -12.51 24.06 -17.45
CA ASN A 61 -13.62 24.38 -18.34
C ASN A 61 -14.02 23.18 -19.21
N LEU A 62 -15.12 23.32 -19.97
CA LEU A 62 -15.67 22.23 -20.78
C LEU A 62 -14.71 21.73 -21.86
N ALA A 63 -13.84 22.60 -22.39
CA ALA A 63 -12.83 22.18 -23.37
C ALA A 63 -11.79 21.26 -22.73
N ASP A 64 -11.37 21.53 -21.48
CA ASP A 64 -10.47 20.66 -20.73
C ASP A 64 -11.09 19.27 -20.48
N VAL A 65 -12.36 19.22 -20.08
CA VAL A 65 -13.09 17.96 -19.87
C VAL A 65 -13.19 17.15 -21.16
N THR A 66 -13.47 17.83 -22.28
CA THR A 66 -13.55 17.19 -23.61
C THR A 66 -12.20 16.60 -23.98
N LYS A 67 -11.12 17.36 -23.80
CA LYS A 67 -9.74 16.92 -24.07
C LYS A 67 -9.34 15.71 -23.21
N ILE A 68 -9.69 15.70 -21.93
CA ILE A 68 -9.44 14.53 -21.05
C ILE A 68 -10.14 13.29 -21.61
N GLY A 69 -11.37 13.41 -22.10
CA GLY A 69 -12.10 12.29 -22.72
C GLY A 69 -11.45 11.77 -24.01
N GLU A 70 -10.80 12.63 -24.78
CA GLU A 70 -10.01 12.24 -25.95
C GLU A 70 -8.71 11.52 -25.53
N ASP A 71 -7.99 12.09 -24.56
CA ASP A 71 -6.73 11.55 -24.04
C ASP A 71 -6.92 10.19 -23.34
N GLN A 72 -8.06 9.99 -22.66
CA GLN A 72 -8.40 8.71 -22.01
C GLN A 72 -8.32 7.51 -22.96
N ARG A 73 -8.65 7.70 -24.25
CA ARG A 73 -8.59 6.62 -25.26
C ARG A 73 -7.16 6.20 -25.61
N ARG A 74 -6.17 7.00 -25.21
CA ARG A 74 -4.74 6.77 -25.45
C ARG A 74 -4.03 6.14 -24.26
N ILE A 75 -4.70 6.05 -23.10
CA ILE A 75 -4.14 5.45 -21.89
C ILE A 75 -4.31 3.93 -21.97
N SER A 76 -3.20 3.22 -21.90
CA SER A 76 -3.20 1.76 -21.81
C SER A 76 -3.37 1.32 -20.35
N PRO A 77 -4.08 0.21 -20.07
CA PRO A 77 -4.06 -0.42 -18.74
C PRO A 77 -2.65 -0.80 -18.26
N ASP A 78 -1.71 -0.98 -19.19
CA ASP A 78 -0.32 -1.34 -18.88
C ASP A 78 0.59 -0.13 -18.61
N ASP A 79 0.10 1.10 -18.82
CA ASP A 79 0.86 2.31 -18.54
C ASP A 79 1.12 2.48 -17.04
N ILE A 80 2.35 2.91 -16.71
CA ILE A 80 2.74 3.17 -15.32
C ILE A 80 1.96 4.36 -14.78
N CYS A 81 1.22 4.13 -13.70
CA CYS A 81 0.38 5.15 -13.07
C CYS A 81 0.81 5.47 -11.64
N ASN A 82 1.67 4.64 -11.04
CA ASN A 82 2.16 4.85 -9.69
C ASN A 82 3.61 4.41 -9.55
N ILE A 83 4.42 5.24 -8.88
CA ILE A 83 5.78 4.89 -8.47
C ILE A 83 5.85 4.95 -6.96
N GLN A 84 5.92 3.79 -6.32
CA GLN A 84 5.95 3.68 -4.88
C GLN A 84 7.39 3.52 -4.40
N TYR A 85 7.88 4.46 -3.59
CA TYR A 85 9.19 4.30 -2.96
C TYR A 85 9.10 3.45 -1.70
N SER A 86 9.94 2.41 -1.62
CA SER A 86 10.15 1.62 -0.41
C SER A 86 11.55 1.85 0.17
N SER A 87 11.70 1.73 1.49
CA SER A 87 13.01 1.74 2.14
C SER A 87 13.80 0.51 1.69
N GLY A 88 14.62 0.70 0.66
CA GLY A 88 15.50 -0.34 0.16
C GLY A 88 16.44 -0.80 1.27
N THR A 89 16.67 -2.11 1.37
CA THR A 89 17.60 -2.70 2.36
C THR A 89 19.05 -2.29 2.15
N THR A 90 19.38 -1.71 0.98
CA THR A 90 20.69 -1.13 0.67
C THR A 90 20.81 0.34 1.09
N GLY A 91 19.82 0.89 1.81
CA GLY A 91 19.77 2.28 2.27
C GLY A 91 19.30 3.30 1.22
N LYS A 92 19.36 2.96 -0.08
CA LYS A 92 18.75 3.76 -1.16
C LYS A 92 17.31 3.31 -1.40
N PRO A 93 16.32 4.22 -1.37
CA PRO A 93 14.95 3.91 -1.76
C PRO A 93 14.90 3.35 -3.19
N LYS A 94 14.02 2.37 -3.43
CA LYS A 94 13.73 1.86 -4.78
C LYS A 94 12.34 2.34 -5.17
N GLY A 95 12.18 2.90 -6.37
CA GLY A 95 10.87 3.24 -6.93
C GLY A 95 10.28 2.02 -7.61
N ILE A 96 9.19 1.47 -7.07
CA ILE A 96 8.44 0.36 -7.66
C ILE A 96 7.40 0.94 -8.61
N CYS A 97 7.46 0.58 -9.89
CA CYS A 97 6.50 1.02 -10.90
C CYS A 97 5.29 0.08 -10.95
N LEU A 98 4.11 0.64 -10.73
CA LEU A 98 2.82 -0.04 -10.83
C LEU A 98 1.98 0.56 -11.96
N ASN A 99 1.23 -0.29 -12.65
CA ASN A 99 0.33 0.10 -13.74
C ASN A 99 -1.15 0.04 -13.33
N HIS A 100 -2.02 0.54 -14.22
CA HIS A 100 -3.46 0.59 -13.96
C HIS A 100 -4.07 -0.81 -13.78
N LEU A 101 -3.74 -1.76 -14.66
CA LEU A 101 -4.24 -3.13 -14.64
C LEU A 101 -3.98 -3.80 -13.28
N GLN A 102 -2.77 -3.65 -12.76
CA GLN A 102 -2.33 -4.14 -11.47
C GLN A 102 -3.20 -3.59 -10.34
N MET A 103 -3.24 -2.26 -10.19
CA MET A 103 -3.89 -1.59 -9.05
C MET A 103 -5.41 -1.81 -9.04
N VAL A 104 -6.05 -1.71 -10.21
CA VAL A 104 -7.50 -1.87 -10.36
C VAL A 104 -7.90 -3.31 -10.03
N ASN A 105 -7.25 -4.30 -10.65
CA ASN A 105 -7.61 -5.71 -10.41
C ASN A 105 -7.31 -6.15 -8.98
N ASN A 106 -6.23 -5.67 -8.35
CA ASN A 106 -5.93 -6.02 -6.96
C ASN A 106 -7.02 -5.48 -6.02
N GLY A 107 -7.42 -4.21 -6.19
CA GLY A 107 -8.56 -3.63 -5.47
C GLY A 107 -9.88 -4.39 -5.68
N TYR A 108 -10.17 -4.78 -6.93
CA TYR A 108 -11.36 -5.56 -7.25
C TYR A 108 -11.39 -6.91 -6.49
N TYR A 109 -10.33 -7.72 -6.58
CA TYR A 109 -10.33 -9.04 -5.94
C TYR A 109 -10.28 -8.96 -4.40
N ILE A 110 -9.61 -7.95 -3.83
CA ILE A 110 -9.67 -7.68 -2.39
C ILE A 110 -11.10 -7.35 -1.97
N GLY A 111 -11.77 -6.43 -2.68
CA GLY A 111 -13.15 -6.05 -2.35
C GLY A 111 -14.15 -7.17 -2.54
N LYS A 112 -13.95 -8.04 -3.54
CA LYS A 112 -14.73 -9.27 -3.75
C LYS A 112 -14.55 -10.24 -2.57
N THR A 113 -13.32 -10.46 -2.12
CA THR A 113 -13.01 -11.34 -0.97
C THR A 113 -13.62 -10.81 0.33
N LEU A 114 -13.62 -9.49 0.50
CA LEU A 114 -14.25 -8.81 1.64
C LEU A 114 -15.77 -8.65 1.48
N GLU A 115 -16.35 -9.14 0.39
CA GLU A 115 -17.78 -9.01 0.08
C GLU A 115 -18.27 -7.56 0.18
N LEU A 116 -17.52 -6.60 -0.37
CA LEU A 116 -17.90 -5.19 -0.28
C LEU A 116 -19.11 -4.84 -1.16
N ASN A 117 -19.58 -5.78 -1.99
CA ASN A 117 -20.77 -5.64 -2.82
C ASN A 117 -22.09 -6.01 -2.11
N THR A 118 -22.04 -6.54 -0.88
CA THR A 118 -23.24 -7.10 -0.22
C THR A 118 -24.10 -6.06 0.51
N GLU A 119 -23.51 -4.91 0.86
CA GLU A 119 -24.19 -3.80 1.54
C GLU A 119 -23.36 -2.52 1.39
N ASN A 120 -23.91 -1.38 1.82
CA ASN A 120 -23.16 -0.13 1.85
C ASN A 120 -22.14 -0.15 3.00
N HIS A 121 -20.86 -0.06 2.65
CA HIS A 121 -19.76 -0.02 3.61
C HIS A 121 -19.29 1.42 3.85
N ARG A 122 -18.93 1.72 5.10
CA ARG A 122 -18.25 2.95 5.52
C ARG A 122 -16.89 2.57 6.10
N LEU A 123 -15.83 2.89 5.36
CA LEU A 123 -14.47 2.51 5.70
C LEU A 123 -13.79 3.66 6.45
N CYS A 124 -13.31 3.43 7.67
CA CYS A 124 -12.39 4.36 8.31
C CYS A 124 -10.97 4.12 7.76
N VAL A 125 -10.49 5.07 6.96
CA VAL A 125 -9.21 4.98 6.24
C VAL A 125 -8.08 5.41 7.18
N GLN A 126 -7.73 4.52 8.11
CA GLN A 126 -6.64 4.75 9.06
C GLN A 126 -5.25 4.49 8.47
N VAL A 127 -5.15 3.76 7.35
CA VAL A 127 -3.88 3.44 6.68
C VAL A 127 -3.42 4.62 5.82
N PRO A 128 -2.10 4.90 5.76
CA PRO A 128 -1.58 6.05 5.01
C PRO A 128 -1.77 5.90 3.51
N LEU A 129 -2.22 6.97 2.86
CA LEU A 129 -2.48 7.02 1.42
C LEU A 129 -1.20 7.07 0.58
N PHE A 130 -0.03 7.31 1.16
CA PHE A 130 1.23 7.21 0.42
C PHE A 130 1.74 5.77 0.31
N HIS A 131 1.02 4.78 0.85
CA HIS A 131 1.41 3.37 0.83
C HIS A 131 0.36 2.56 0.07
N VAL A 132 0.78 1.46 -0.58
CA VAL A 132 -0.13 0.56 -1.33
C VAL A 132 -1.27 -0.01 -0.46
N PHE A 133 -1.09 -0.08 0.86
CA PHE A 133 -2.15 -0.45 1.80
C PHE A 133 -3.28 0.60 1.81
N GLY A 134 -2.96 1.90 1.84
CA GLY A 134 -3.99 2.93 1.71
C GLY A 134 -4.57 3.00 0.30
N MET A 135 -3.71 3.12 -0.71
CA MET A 135 -4.16 3.36 -2.08
C MET A 135 -4.84 2.15 -2.72
N VAL A 136 -4.18 1.00 -2.71
CA VAL A 136 -4.65 -0.20 -3.42
C VAL A 136 -5.59 -1.02 -2.54
N VAL A 137 -5.23 -1.28 -1.28
CA VAL A 137 -6.01 -2.19 -0.44
C VAL A 137 -7.23 -1.51 0.18
N CYS A 138 -7.20 -0.19 0.43
CA CYS A 138 -8.31 0.52 1.06
C CYS A 138 -9.21 1.26 0.06
N ILE A 139 -8.61 2.13 -0.75
CA ILE A 139 -9.37 3.00 -1.66
C ILE A 139 -9.92 2.23 -2.86
N MET A 140 -9.11 1.44 -3.57
CA MET A 140 -9.56 0.80 -4.82
C MET A 140 -10.77 -0.14 -4.64
N PRO A 141 -10.86 -1.00 -3.60
CA PRO A 141 -12.07 -1.80 -3.37
C PRO A 141 -13.32 -0.93 -3.20
N SER A 142 -13.20 0.21 -2.51
CA SER A 142 -14.32 1.12 -2.30
C SER A 142 -14.78 1.77 -3.60
N PHE A 143 -13.85 2.10 -4.50
CA PHE A 143 -14.17 2.61 -5.83
C PHE A 143 -14.85 1.55 -6.72
N HIS A 144 -14.50 0.27 -6.56
CA HIS A 144 -15.16 -0.81 -7.30
C HIS A 144 -16.57 -1.12 -6.82
N PHE A 145 -16.80 -1.10 -5.50
CA PHE A 145 -18.02 -1.64 -4.90
C PHE A 145 -18.93 -0.59 -4.23
N GLY A 146 -18.59 0.70 -4.31
CA GLY A 146 -19.46 1.79 -3.84
C GLY A 146 -19.41 2.06 -2.34
N GLY A 147 -18.22 2.02 -1.73
CA GLY A 147 -18.01 2.33 -0.30
C GLY A 147 -17.85 3.82 0.00
N THR A 148 -18.29 4.26 1.19
CA THR A 148 -17.92 5.59 1.71
C THR A 148 -16.54 5.52 2.38
N LEU A 149 -15.61 6.36 1.93
CA LEU A 149 -14.30 6.51 2.54
C LEU A 149 -14.32 7.65 3.57
N VAL A 150 -14.04 7.34 4.83
CA VAL A 150 -13.93 8.32 5.92
C VAL A 150 -12.45 8.53 6.21
N LEU A 151 -11.95 9.74 5.99
CA LEU A 151 -10.56 10.14 6.26
C LEU A 151 -10.49 10.80 7.65
N PRO A 152 -10.07 10.08 8.71
CA PRO A 152 -10.16 10.56 10.09
C PRO A 152 -9.18 11.70 10.39
N SER A 153 -8.00 11.66 9.77
CA SER A 153 -6.94 12.65 9.97
C SER A 153 -5.89 12.59 8.86
N PRO A 154 -5.09 13.64 8.63
CA PRO A 154 -4.01 13.65 7.62
C PRO A 154 -2.88 12.65 7.91
N MET A 155 -2.70 12.29 9.19
CA MET A 155 -1.73 11.31 9.66
C MET A 155 -2.44 10.29 10.53
N TYR A 156 -1.82 9.12 10.74
CA TYR A 156 -2.36 8.13 11.66
C TYR A 156 -2.55 8.70 13.08
N SER A 157 -3.76 8.54 13.63
CA SER A 157 -4.13 8.95 14.98
C SER A 157 -5.19 7.98 15.52
N PRO A 158 -4.87 7.13 16.52
CA PRO A 158 -5.84 6.17 17.05
C PRO A 158 -7.07 6.88 17.63
N THR A 159 -6.90 8.05 18.24
CA THR A 159 -7.99 8.88 18.76
C THR A 159 -8.92 9.37 17.64
N SER A 160 -8.35 9.95 16.57
CA SER A 160 -9.15 10.43 15.43
C SER A 160 -9.86 9.27 14.73
N ASN A 161 -9.19 8.11 14.60
CA ASN A 161 -9.78 6.92 14.02
C ASN A 161 -10.96 6.42 14.86
N LEU A 162 -10.81 6.30 16.19
CA LEU A 162 -11.87 5.81 17.06
C LEU A 162 -13.08 6.75 17.05
N MET A 163 -12.84 8.06 17.12
CA MET A 163 -13.89 9.08 17.01
C MET A 163 -14.63 8.98 15.68
N ALA A 164 -13.90 8.86 14.55
CA ALA A 164 -14.51 8.73 13.24
C ALA A 164 -15.29 7.41 13.09
N ILE A 165 -14.79 6.30 13.65
CA ILE A 165 -15.52 5.02 13.64
C ILE A 165 -16.89 5.16 14.31
N GLU A 166 -16.94 5.81 15.48
CA GLU A 166 -18.18 6.06 16.21
C GLU A 166 -19.08 7.07 15.49
N GLN A 167 -18.58 8.28 15.21
CA GLN A 167 -19.36 9.40 14.69
C GLN A 167 -19.88 9.15 13.27
N GLU A 168 -19.02 8.60 12.41
CA GLU A 168 -19.35 8.30 11.02
C GLU A 168 -19.90 6.89 10.85
N ARG A 169 -20.08 6.13 11.93
CA ARG A 169 -20.60 4.74 11.90
C ARG A 169 -19.84 3.86 10.90
N CYS A 170 -18.51 3.94 10.94
CA CYS A 170 -17.68 3.11 10.09
C CYS A 170 -17.86 1.64 10.50
N ASN A 171 -18.07 0.77 9.52
CA ASN A 171 -18.24 -0.67 9.74
C ASN A 171 -17.06 -1.50 9.23
N VAL A 172 -16.13 -0.89 8.51
CA VAL A 172 -14.94 -1.56 7.95
C VAL A 172 -13.67 -0.80 8.30
N ILE A 173 -12.63 -1.51 8.76
CA ILE A 173 -11.31 -0.93 9.04
C ILE A 173 -10.15 -1.80 8.58
N PHE A 174 -9.15 -1.20 7.93
CA PHE A 174 -7.94 -1.90 7.49
C PHE A 174 -6.74 -1.38 8.28
N GLY A 175 -5.80 -2.25 8.65
CA GLY A 175 -4.69 -1.82 9.50
C GLY A 175 -3.55 -2.81 9.63
N THR A 176 -2.47 -2.31 10.23
CA THR A 176 -1.34 -3.15 10.67
C THR A 176 -1.56 -3.63 12.10
N PRO A 177 -0.86 -4.68 12.56
CA PRO A 177 -0.92 -5.14 13.94
C PRO A 177 -0.73 -4.04 14.99
N THR A 178 0.24 -3.14 14.79
CA THR A 178 0.49 -2.00 15.69
C THR A 178 -0.71 -1.07 15.76
N MET A 179 -1.34 -0.76 14.63
CA MET A 179 -2.51 0.12 14.60
C MET A 179 -3.71 -0.48 15.34
N TYR A 180 -3.89 -1.81 15.25
CA TYR A 180 -4.93 -2.50 16.01
C TYR A 180 -4.62 -2.52 17.51
N HIS A 181 -3.36 -2.69 17.92
CA HIS A 181 -2.97 -2.57 19.33
C HIS A 181 -3.31 -1.19 19.89
N ASP A 182 -2.94 -0.11 19.19
CA ASP A 182 -3.25 1.25 19.60
C ASP A 182 -4.75 1.48 19.75
N LEU A 183 -5.54 1.02 18.77
CA LEU A 183 -7.00 1.16 18.79
C LEU A 183 -7.67 0.32 19.89
N ILE A 184 -7.19 -0.90 20.15
CA ILE A 184 -7.68 -1.78 21.23
C ILE A 184 -7.40 -1.16 22.60
N ASN A 185 -6.19 -0.65 22.82
CA ASN A 185 -5.83 -0.01 24.09
C ASN A 185 -6.74 1.18 24.36
N LEU A 186 -6.88 2.07 23.36
CA LEU A 186 -7.73 3.26 23.49
C LEU A 186 -9.21 2.90 23.68
N GLN A 187 -9.72 1.92 22.94
CA GLN A 187 -11.11 1.47 23.08
C GLN A 187 -11.36 0.82 24.45
N SER A 188 -10.38 0.12 25.02
CA SER A 188 -10.50 -0.45 26.37
C SER A 188 -10.62 0.62 27.45
N GLU A 189 -9.98 1.78 27.25
CA GLU A 189 -10.06 2.94 28.14
C GLU A 189 -11.34 3.74 27.95
N CYS A 190 -11.74 3.98 26.69
CA CYS A 190 -12.84 4.88 26.35
C CYS A 190 -14.21 4.20 26.27
N ASN A 191 -14.24 2.89 26.03
CA ASN A 191 -15.45 2.07 25.85
C ASN A 191 -16.52 2.71 24.95
N ARG A 192 -16.12 3.15 23.75
CA ARG A 192 -17.01 3.81 22.77
C ARG A 192 -17.99 2.82 22.14
N THR A 193 -19.11 3.33 21.62
CA THR A 193 -20.09 2.47 20.95
C THR A 193 -19.70 2.28 19.48
N ILE A 194 -19.03 1.17 19.18
CA ILE A 194 -18.57 0.82 17.83
C ILE A 194 -19.14 -0.53 17.39
N ASN A 195 -19.35 -0.69 16.09
CA ASN A 195 -19.85 -1.94 15.50
C ASN A 195 -19.18 -2.17 14.14
N LEU A 196 -18.12 -2.97 14.14
CA LEU A 196 -17.32 -3.26 12.97
C LEU A 196 -17.73 -4.61 12.39
N SER A 197 -18.21 -4.63 11.14
CA SER A 197 -18.51 -5.87 10.45
C SER A 197 -17.23 -6.55 9.96
N LYS A 198 -16.27 -5.79 9.42
CA LYS A 198 -15.10 -6.35 8.74
C LYS A 198 -13.81 -5.63 9.12
N ALA A 199 -12.73 -6.39 9.23
CA ALA A 199 -11.38 -5.84 9.34
C ALA A 199 -10.41 -6.59 8.45
N LEU A 200 -9.42 -5.88 7.90
CA LEU A 200 -8.30 -6.50 7.18
C LEU A 200 -6.98 -6.16 7.88
N ILE A 201 -6.26 -7.20 8.31
CA ILE A 201 -4.96 -7.10 8.96
C ILE A 201 -3.85 -7.58 8.02
N GLY A 202 -2.73 -6.85 7.96
CA GLY A 202 -1.61 -7.24 7.13
C GLY A 202 -0.34 -6.42 7.36
N ALA A 203 0.59 -6.51 6.42
CA ALA A 203 1.90 -5.85 6.38
C ALA A 203 2.94 -6.30 7.45
N ALA A 204 2.52 -6.82 8.60
CA ALA A 204 3.42 -7.36 9.62
C ALA A 204 2.84 -8.63 10.26
N ALA A 205 3.67 -9.37 11.00
CA ALA A 205 3.22 -10.54 11.74
C ALA A 205 2.25 -10.14 12.86
N TRP A 206 1.22 -10.96 13.08
CA TRP A 206 0.24 -10.79 14.14
C TRP A 206 0.27 -11.97 15.13
N SER A 207 -0.31 -11.77 16.30
CA SER A 207 -0.46 -12.82 17.31
C SER A 207 -1.92 -13.32 17.38
N PRO A 208 -2.16 -14.55 17.82
CA PRO A 208 -3.51 -15.04 18.10
C PRO A 208 -4.24 -14.16 19.12
N LYS A 209 -3.50 -13.64 20.11
CA LYS A 209 -4.04 -12.76 21.14
C LYS A 209 -4.53 -11.43 20.56
N LEU A 210 -3.84 -10.89 19.55
CA LEU A 210 -4.31 -9.68 18.86
C LEU A 210 -5.64 -9.93 18.15
N LEU A 211 -5.77 -11.02 17.39
CA LEU A 211 -7.01 -11.35 16.69
C LEU A 211 -8.18 -11.56 17.66
N TYR A 212 -7.93 -12.23 18.79
CA TYR A 212 -8.91 -12.38 19.86
C TYR A 212 -9.34 -11.01 20.40
N ASN A 213 -8.40 -10.13 20.75
CA ASN A 213 -8.72 -8.80 21.26
C ASN A 213 -9.44 -7.92 20.21
N MET A 214 -9.15 -8.08 18.91
CA MET A 214 -9.90 -7.42 17.83
C MET A 214 -11.38 -7.83 17.84
N LYS A 215 -11.68 -9.11 18.02
CA LYS A 215 -13.07 -9.59 18.14
C LYS A 215 -13.72 -9.10 19.44
N GLU A 216 -13.02 -9.22 20.57
CA GLU A 216 -13.60 -8.94 21.88
C GLU A 216 -13.73 -7.45 22.22
N VAL A 217 -12.72 -6.64 21.93
CA VAL A 217 -12.66 -5.22 22.32
C VAL A 217 -13.24 -4.33 21.22
N LEU A 218 -12.86 -4.58 19.96
CA LEU A 218 -13.34 -3.78 18.82
C LEU A 218 -14.66 -4.30 18.24
N LYS A 219 -15.18 -5.42 18.74
CA LYS A 219 -16.44 -6.06 18.29
C LYS A 219 -16.45 -6.37 16.79
N ILE A 220 -15.28 -6.70 16.24
CA ILE A 220 -15.13 -7.06 14.83
C ILE A 220 -15.70 -8.45 14.57
N LYS A 221 -16.63 -8.57 13.61
CA LYS A 221 -17.23 -9.88 13.26
C LYS A 221 -16.29 -10.73 12.41
N HIS A 222 -15.78 -10.18 11.30
CA HIS A 222 -14.91 -10.88 10.37
C HIS A 222 -13.55 -10.21 10.28
N ILE A 223 -12.48 -11.00 10.40
CA ILE A 223 -11.10 -10.54 10.24
C ILE A 223 -10.50 -11.29 9.06
N VAL A 224 -9.96 -10.54 8.11
CA VAL A 224 -9.22 -11.07 6.96
C VAL A 224 -7.75 -10.77 7.15
N ALA A 225 -6.92 -11.81 7.17
CA ALA A 225 -5.47 -11.67 7.08
C ALA A 225 -5.04 -11.55 5.62
N ALA A 226 -4.05 -10.70 5.37
CA ALA A 226 -3.51 -10.50 4.04
C ALA A 226 -1.98 -10.48 4.04
N TYR A 227 -1.39 -11.07 3.01
CA TYR A 227 0.04 -11.05 2.74
C TYR A 227 0.34 -10.58 1.32
N GLY A 228 1.39 -9.77 1.22
CA GLY A 228 2.01 -9.37 -0.03
C GLY A 228 2.97 -8.20 0.19
N ALA A 229 3.43 -7.62 -0.90
CA ALA A 229 4.43 -6.56 -0.92
C ALA A 229 4.06 -5.48 -1.93
N THR A 230 4.79 -4.36 -1.89
CA THR A 230 4.68 -3.31 -2.91
C THR A 230 5.01 -3.86 -4.31
N GLU A 231 6.04 -4.71 -4.41
CA GLU A 231 6.43 -5.38 -5.65
C GLU A 231 5.37 -6.34 -6.22
N THR A 232 4.39 -6.74 -5.40
CA THR A 232 3.25 -7.56 -5.81
C THR A 232 1.95 -6.76 -5.83
N THR A 233 2.00 -5.45 -6.08
CA THR A 233 0.83 -4.56 -6.13
C THR A 233 -0.10 -4.75 -4.92
N ALA A 234 0.47 -4.80 -3.72
CA ALA A 234 -0.19 -5.02 -2.44
C ALA A 234 -0.41 -6.48 -2.01
N ILE A 235 -1.52 -7.13 -2.37
CA ILE A 235 -1.90 -8.42 -1.76
C ILE A 235 -1.87 -9.58 -2.75
N VAL A 236 -1.30 -10.71 -2.32
CA VAL A 236 -1.23 -11.97 -3.08
C VAL A 236 -1.85 -13.17 -2.37
N PHE A 237 -1.91 -13.16 -1.03
CA PHE A 237 -2.62 -14.16 -0.24
C PHE A 237 -3.63 -13.48 0.70
N LEU A 238 -4.84 -14.03 0.81
CA LEU A 238 -5.89 -13.57 1.71
C LEU A 238 -6.59 -14.73 2.41
N SER A 239 -6.94 -14.56 3.69
CA SER A 239 -7.83 -15.50 4.37
C SER A 239 -9.29 -15.29 3.94
N MET A 240 -10.07 -16.37 3.92
CA MET A 240 -11.49 -16.29 3.59
C MET A 240 -12.31 -15.73 4.76
N MET A 241 -13.44 -15.07 4.46
CA MET A 241 -14.35 -14.43 5.43
C MET A 241 -14.96 -15.39 6.46
N ASP A 242 -15.20 -16.64 6.07
CA ASP A 242 -15.83 -17.69 6.89
C ASP A 242 -14.82 -18.56 7.65
N CYS A 243 -13.56 -18.16 7.67
CA CYS A 243 -12.53 -18.89 8.40
C CYS A 243 -12.61 -18.55 9.90
N ASP A 244 -13.54 -19.19 10.61
CA ASP A 244 -13.74 -18.99 12.07
C ASP A 244 -12.47 -19.27 12.88
N LYS A 245 -11.63 -20.16 12.35
CA LYS A 245 -10.27 -20.41 12.83
C LYS A 245 -9.33 -19.73 11.86
N LEU A 246 -8.99 -18.46 12.10
CA LEU A 246 -7.74 -17.93 11.58
C LEU A 246 -6.62 -18.84 12.11
N GLU A 247 -6.25 -19.84 11.32
CA GLU A 247 -5.15 -20.72 11.65
C GLU A 247 -3.93 -19.83 11.72
N THR A 248 -3.39 -19.70 12.92
CA THR A 248 -2.46 -18.64 13.31
C THR A 248 -1.11 -18.70 12.59
N LYS A 249 -0.93 -19.71 11.73
CA LYS A 249 0.24 -19.96 10.90
C LYS A 249 0.07 -19.54 9.45
N THR A 250 -1.16 -19.51 8.93
CA THR A 250 -1.37 -19.21 7.51
C THR A 250 -1.67 -17.73 7.29
N VAL A 251 -1.29 -17.23 6.11
CA VAL A 251 -1.66 -15.91 5.60
C VAL A 251 -2.84 -15.99 4.62
N GLY A 252 -3.59 -17.10 4.68
CA GLY A 252 -4.69 -17.41 3.79
C GLY A 252 -4.26 -18.08 2.49
N LYS A 253 -5.10 -18.00 1.46
CA LYS A 253 -4.95 -18.66 0.18
C LYS A 253 -4.50 -17.69 -0.90
N ILE A 254 -3.86 -18.23 -1.94
CA ILE A 254 -3.46 -17.46 -3.11
C ILE A 254 -4.67 -16.79 -3.76
N GLY A 255 -4.51 -15.52 -4.14
CA GLY A 255 -5.57 -14.74 -4.79
C GLY A 255 -5.89 -15.21 -6.21
N GLU A 256 -7.05 -14.78 -6.71
CA GLU A 256 -7.52 -15.12 -8.06
C GLU A 256 -6.56 -14.60 -9.14
N CYS A 257 -6.37 -15.39 -10.21
CA CYS A 257 -5.50 -15.05 -11.34
C CYS A 257 -4.03 -14.77 -10.96
N ILE A 258 -3.56 -15.37 -9.86
CA ILE A 258 -2.17 -15.32 -9.39
C ILE A 258 -1.63 -16.74 -9.37
N GLU A 259 -0.37 -16.90 -9.78
CA GLU A 259 0.38 -18.13 -9.67
C GLU A 259 1.46 -17.98 -8.60
N ALA A 260 1.66 -19.02 -7.79
CA ALA A 260 2.73 -19.08 -6.81
C ALA A 260 3.48 -20.40 -6.92
N LYS A 261 4.79 -20.34 -6.64
CA LYS A 261 5.62 -21.50 -6.39
C LYS A 261 6.64 -21.17 -5.32
N VAL A 262 7.13 -22.19 -4.63
CA VAL A 262 8.24 -22.07 -3.68
C VAL A 262 9.46 -22.75 -4.30
N VAL A 263 10.61 -22.08 -4.25
CA VAL A 263 11.86 -22.58 -4.85
C VAL A 263 12.99 -22.75 -3.83
N ASP A 264 13.93 -23.63 -4.13
CA ASP A 264 15.19 -23.77 -3.40
C ASP A 264 16.21 -22.68 -3.80
N THR A 265 17.41 -22.74 -3.23
CA THR A 265 18.50 -21.80 -3.55
C THR A 265 19.01 -21.91 -4.99
N ASN A 266 18.73 -23.01 -5.68
CA ASN A 266 19.09 -23.23 -7.09
C ASN A 266 17.96 -22.78 -8.03
N GLY A 267 16.82 -22.30 -7.50
CA GLY A 267 15.64 -21.92 -8.28
C GLY A 267 14.77 -23.10 -8.70
N GLN A 268 15.01 -24.31 -8.19
CA GLN A 268 14.18 -25.48 -8.45
C GLN A 268 12.90 -25.42 -7.62
N THR A 269 11.77 -25.77 -8.23
CA THR A 269 10.48 -25.78 -7.53
C THR A 269 10.46 -26.90 -6.49
N LEU A 270 10.10 -26.54 -5.26
CA LEU A 270 9.98 -27.45 -4.14
C LEU A 270 8.56 -28.05 -4.08
N PRO A 271 8.41 -29.27 -3.53
CA PRO A 271 7.09 -29.83 -3.27
C PRO A 271 6.32 -29.00 -2.23
N PHE A 272 4.99 -29.09 -2.25
CA PHE A 272 4.15 -28.45 -1.25
C PHE A 272 4.54 -28.88 0.17
N GLY A 273 4.44 -27.95 1.13
CA GLY A 273 4.87 -28.16 2.52
C GLY A 273 6.36 -27.90 2.78
N ALA A 274 7.20 -27.85 1.74
CA ALA A 274 8.63 -27.56 1.90
C ALA A 274 8.91 -26.04 1.98
N PRO A 275 9.74 -25.58 2.95
CA PRO A 275 10.01 -24.16 3.14
C PRO A 275 11.13 -23.64 2.22
N GLY A 276 10.84 -22.63 1.42
CA GLY A 276 11.79 -22.02 0.47
C GLY A 276 11.48 -20.55 0.15
N GLU A 277 11.93 -20.07 -1.01
CA GLU A 277 11.67 -18.70 -1.50
C GLU A 277 10.38 -18.66 -2.31
N LEU A 278 9.47 -17.74 -1.94
CA LEU A 278 8.22 -17.53 -2.68
C LEU A 278 8.48 -16.80 -4.00
N CYS A 279 7.96 -17.35 -5.09
CA CYS A 279 7.89 -16.73 -6.40
C CYS A 279 6.44 -16.51 -6.79
N ILE A 280 6.11 -15.31 -7.25
CA ILE A 280 4.76 -14.92 -7.68
C ILE A 280 4.79 -14.54 -9.16
N ARG A 281 3.74 -14.92 -9.89
CA ARG A 281 3.47 -14.46 -11.25
C ARG A 281 1.99 -14.11 -11.40
N GLY A 282 1.70 -13.13 -12.23
CA GLY A 282 0.35 -12.72 -12.56
C GLY A 282 0.23 -11.22 -12.71
N TYR A 283 -1.00 -10.75 -12.83
CA TYR A 283 -1.30 -9.33 -12.98
C TYR A 283 -0.81 -8.48 -11.81
N VAL A 284 -0.47 -9.09 -10.66
CA VAL A 284 0.00 -8.41 -9.45
C VAL A 284 1.49 -8.03 -9.46
N THR A 285 2.29 -8.64 -10.34
CA THR A 285 3.75 -8.39 -10.37
C THR A 285 4.07 -6.99 -10.89
N MET A 286 4.84 -6.20 -10.14
CA MET A 286 5.27 -4.84 -10.54
C MET A 286 5.79 -4.78 -11.97
N ALA A 287 5.68 -3.64 -12.63
CA ALA A 287 6.24 -3.48 -13.97
C ALA A 287 7.77 -3.60 -13.95
N ASP A 288 8.42 -2.76 -13.15
CA ASP A 288 9.87 -2.74 -12.93
C ASP A 288 10.25 -1.88 -11.69
N TYR A 289 11.55 -1.78 -11.42
CA TYR A 289 12.10 -0.70 -10.61
C TYR A 289 12.48 0.50 -11.50
N TRP A 290 11.99 1.69 -11.16
CA TRP A 290 12.19 2.92 -11.91
C TRP A 290 13.67 3.23 -12.14
N GLY A 291 14.08 3.25 -13.41
CA GLY A 291 15.46 3.57 -13.82
C GLY A 291 16.50 2.52 -13.40
N GLU A 292 16.10 1.32 -12.99
CA GLU A 292 16.97 0.31 -12.37
C GLU A 292 16.77 -1.09 -13.01
N PRO A 293 16.95 -1.26 -14.34
CA PRO A 293 16.64 -2.49 -15.05
C PRO A 293 17.43 -3.72 -14.58
N ASP A 294 18.67 -3.54 -14.12
CA ASP A 294 19.48 -4.65 -13.60
C ASP A 294 18.90 -5.20 -12.29
N LYS A 295 18.45 -4.30 -11.39
CA LYS A 295 17.76 -4.73 -10.16
C LYS A 295 16.42 -5.39 -10.45
N THR A 296 15.74 -4.97 -11.52
CA THR A 296 14.52 -5.64 -11.99
C THR A 296 14.82 -7.08 -12.41
N LYS A 297 15.87 -7.29 -13.21
CA LYS A 297 16.31 -8.64 -13.67
C LYS A 297 16.81 -9.53 -12.54
N GLU A 298 17.36 -8.96 -11.46
CA GLU A 298 17.77 -9.72 -10.28
C GLU A 298 16.58 -10.43 -9.61
N VAL A 299 15.40 -9.78 -9.59
CA VAL A 299 14.22 -10.26 -8.85
C VAL A 299 13.14 -10.85 -9.74
N MET A 300 13.12 -10.52 -11.03
CA MET A 300 12.08 -10.93 -11.96
C MET A 300 12.68 -11.48 -13.25
N ASP A 301 12.30 -12.71 -13.59
CA ASP A 301 12.80 -13.40 -14.78
C ASP A 301 12.04 -13.01 -16.06
N SER A 302 12.48 -13.53 -17.21
CA SER A 302 11.85 -13.29 -18.51
C SER A 302 10.44 -13.87 -18.64
N GLN A 303 10.06 -14.78 -17.75
CA GLN A 303 8.71 -15.34 -17.64
C GLN A 303 7.85 -14.59 -16.61
N ARG A 304 8.34 -13.46 -16.09
CA ARG A 304 7.65 -12.61 -15.11
C ARG A 304 7.43 -13.27 -13.75
N TRP A 305 8.23 -14.28 -13.39
CA TRP A 305 8.27 -14.75 -12.00
C TRP A 305 9.06 -13.78 -11.14
N LEU A 306 8.37 -13.14 -10.21
CA LEU A 306 8.94 -12.27 -9.20
C LEU A 306 9.31 -13.08 -7.95
N LYS A 307 10.59 -13.07 -7.59
CA LYS A 307 11.09 -13.57 -6.31
C LYS A 307 10.83 -12.54 -5.22
N THR A 308 9.96 -12.87 -4.27
CA THR A 308 9.56 -11.92 -3.21
C THR A 308 10.63 -11.77 -2.13
N GLY A 309 11.59 -12.71 -2.08
CA GLY A 309 12.64 -12.80 -1.08
C GLY A 309 13.90 -11.98 -1.38
N LEU A 310 14.13 -11.54 -2.61
CA LEU A 310 15.51 -11.24 -3.02
C LEU A 310 16.01 -9.86 -2.52
N VAL A 311 17.01 -9.90 -1.64
CA VAL A 311 17.87 -8.77 -1.31
C VAL A 311 19.29 -9.12 -1.70
N THR A 312 19.85 -8.35 -2.63
CA THR A 312 21.29 -8.31 -2.86
C THR A 312 21.94 -7.42 -1.80
N LEU A 313 22.54 -8.02 -0.76
CA LEU A 313 23.45 -7.29 0.13
C LEU A 313 24.85 -7.31 -0.48
N LYS A 314 25.35 -6.12 -0.83
CA LYS A 314 26.74 -5.94 -1.27
C LYS A 314 27.56 -5.44 -0.09
N ARG A 315 28.26 -6.34 0.62
CA ARG A 315 29.29 -5.96 1.61
C ARG A 315 30.65 -6.48 1.12
N LYS A 316 31.60 -5.56 0.92
CA LYS A 316 33.04 -5.80 0.69
C LYS A 316 33.35 -7.11 -0.07
N ARG A 317 32.89 -7.19 -1.33
CA ARG A 317 33.15 -8.30 -2.30
C ARG A 317 32.46 -9.64 -2.05
N ILE A 318 31.59 -9.78 -1.05
CA ILE A 318 30.73 -10.96 -0.89
C ILE A 318 29.31 -10.57 -1.33
N PHE A 319 28.78 -11.30 -2.32
CA PHE A 319 27.37 -11.29 -2.65
C PHE A 319 26.69 -12.34 -1.78
N THR A 320 25.85 -11.92 -0.84
CA THR A 320 24.98 -12.84 -0.12
C THR A 320 23.56 -12.60 -0.58
N GLN A 321 23.01 -13.55 -1.32
CA GLN A 321 21.59 -13.58 -1.67
C GLN A 321 20.86 -14.06 -0.42
N ILE A 322 20.03 -13.19 0.16
CA ILE A 322 19.31 -13.49 1.39
C ILE A 322 17.81 -13.47 1.06
N CYS A 323 17.14 -14.61 1.22
CA CYS A 323 15.69 -14.72 1.12
C CYS A 323 15.05 -13.96 2.30
N ARG A 324 14.27 -12.90 2.02
CA ARG A 324 13.57 -12.09 3.02
C ARG A 324 12.54 -12.88 3.80
N ASP A 325 11.74 -13.69 3.11
CA ASP A 325 10.63 -14.45 3.68
C ASP A 325 10.79 -15.92 3.30
N ARG A 326 11.02 -16.79 4.28
CA ARG A 326 10.93 -18.24 4.06
C ARG A 326 9.45 -18.60 4.10
N PHE A 327 8.97 -19.21 3.03
CA PHE A 327 7.55 -19.44 2.80
C PHE A 327 7.26 -20.93 2.58
N ILE A 328 6.13 -21.40 3.08
CA ILE A 328 5.57 -22.72 2.77
C ILE A 328 4.28 -22.50 1.99
N LEU A 329 4.16 -23.20 0.87
CA LEU A 329 2.92 -23.29 0.10
C LEU A 329 2.33 -24.69 0.30
N HIS A 330 1.05 -24.78 0.62
CA HIS A 330 0.33 -26.03 0.81
C HIS A 330 -0.49 -26.41 -0.43
N GLU A 331 -0.83 -27.70 -0.57
CA GLU A 331 -1.60 -28.22 -1.72
C GLU A 331 -2.98 -27.56 -1.88
N ASP A 332 -3.59 -27.12 -0.78
CA ASP A 332 -4.91 -26.48 -0.79
C ASP A 332 -4.86 -24.99 -1.19
N GLY A 333 -3.68 -24.50 -1.57
CA GLY A 333 -3.40 -23.12 -1.96
C GLY A 333 -3.12 -22.17 -0.79
N SER A 334 -3.13 -22.65 0.46
CA SER A 334 -2.77 -21.83 1.62
C SER A 334 -1.27 -21.60 1.72
N GLY A 335 -0.89 -20.46 2.28
CA GLY A 335 0.51 -20.07 2.48
C GLY A 335 0.84 -19.80 3.94
N GLU A 336 2.05 -20.14 4.36
CA GLU A 336 2.59 -19.88 5.70
C GLU A 336 3.93 -19.12 5.61
N VAL A 337 4.06 -18.06 6.42
CA VAL A 337 5.31 -17.29 6.55
C VAL A 337 6.11 -17.88 7.71
N VAL A 338 7.18 -18.61 7.42
CA VAL A 338 8.00 -19.34 8.40
C VAL A 338 9.01 -18.42 9.09
N GLY A 339 9.43 -17.35 8.43
CA GLY A 339 10.31 -16.37 9.04
C GLY A 339 10.66 -15.22 8.10
N ARG A 340 10.80 -14.02 8.68
CA ARG A 340 11.28 -12.83 7.98
C ARG A 340 12.62 -12.38 8.54
N LEU A 341 13.63 -12.20 7.69
CA LEU A 341 14.91 -11.63 8.14
C LEU A 341 14.79 -10.17 8.61
N LYS A 342 13.77 -9.43 8.18
CA LYS A 342 13.51 -8.06 8.69
C LYS A 342 13.13 -8.03 10.18
N ASP A 343 12.52 -9.10 10.72
CA ASP A 343 12.12 -9.15 12.13
C ASP A 343 13.33 -9.36 13.06
N VAL A 344 14.46 -9.82 12.51
CA VAL A 344 15.75 -9.94 13.22
C VAL A 344 16.49 -8.59 13.29
N VAL A 345 16.26 -7.69 12.33
CA VAL A 345 16.98 -6.40 12.24
C VAL A 345 16.24 -5.27 12.99
N ILE A 346 14.92 -5.36 13.18
CA ILE A 346 14.14 -4.37 13.94
C ILE A 346 14.25 -4.58 15.46
N ARG A 347 14.77 -5.74 15.90
CA ARG A 347 14.98 -6.10 17.31
C ARG A 347 16.44 -5.98 17.78
N GLY A 348 17.31 -5.37 16.98
CA GLY A 348 18.74 -5.18 17.28
C GLY A 348 19.11 -3.73 17.55
#